data_AF-A0A2Z4V809-F1
#
_entry.id   AF-A0A2Z4V809-F1
#
_cell.length_a   1.000
_cell.length_b   1.000
_cell.length_c   1.000
_cell.angle_alpha   90.00
_cell.angle_beta   90.00
_cell.angle_gamma   90.00
#
_symmetry.space_group_name_H-M   'P 1'
#
loop_
_entity.id
_entity.type
_entity.pdbx_description
1 polymer ?
#
loop_
_entity_poly.entity_id
_entity_poly.type
_entity_poly.pdbx_seq_one_letter_code
_entity_poly.pdbx_strand_id
1 'polypeptide(L)'
;MTSPDYAFRLDLTPTPSSFHRWWRIDNNYGSGFWSATFNGDTPAEIVAGLTDALIRPEPEEPAPSVIDVLTGRGWEHTTSETGSQRLTSPDAIVQVELYVSPSLGVMGWEIEAAHHFGQYGPEQRIWRAHLDAATPAHLLAAVAEAISNPTPVLRARFKINDSAHLTQGPEFAIGSEVVGAHKKRLAEARRHRPKPRLTTTAVAAPALPTASSPRPAR
;
A
#
# COMPACT_ATOMS: atom_id res chain seq x y z
N MET A 1 0.21 -13.08 7.11
CA MET A 1 -1.13 -12.79 7.71
C MET A 1 -2.11 -12.61 6.57
N THR A 2 -3.36 -13.06 6.71
CA THR A 2 -4.37 -12.95 5.64
C THR A 2 -5.58 -12.20 6.17
N SER A 3 -6.25 -11.42 5.32
CA SER A 3 -7.49 -10.74 5.67
C SER A 3 -8.61 -11.75 6.00
N PRO A 4 -9.63 -11.36 6.81
CA PRO A 4 -10.69 -12.28 7.21
C PRO A 4 -11.54 -12.85 6.06
N ASP A 5 -11.62 -12.11 4.95
CA ASP A 5 -12.28 -12.50 3.71
C ASP A 5 -11.34 -13.20 2.72
N TYR A 6 -10.08 -13.42 3.11
CA TYR A 6 -9.03 -14.03 2.30
C TYR A 6 -8.71 -13.27 1.00
N ALA A 7 -9.14 -12.02 0.86
CA ALA A 7 -8.89 -11.19 -0.31
C ALA A 7 -7.46 -10.67 -0.38
N PHE A 8 -6.79 -10.46 0.76
CA PHE A 8 -5.45 -9.88 0.83
C PHE A 8 -4.53 -10.67 1.75
N ARG A 9 -3.26 -10.70 1.39
CA ARG A 9 -2.18 -11.26 2.20
C ARG A 9 -1.16 -10.18 2.52
N LEU A 10 -0.72 -10.16 3.77
CA LEU A 10 0.38 -9.34 4.26
C LEU A 10 1.46 -10.25 4.84
N ASP A 11 2.64 -10.24 4.22
CA ASP A 11 3.82 -10.95 4.68
C ASP A 11 4.85 -9.96 5.25
N LEU A 12 5.38 -10.31 6.42
CA LEU A 12 6.49 -9.62 7.06
C LEU A 12 7.65 -10.60 7.18
N THR A 13 8.73 -10.36 6.42
CA THR A 13 9.93 -11.19 6.37
C THR A 13 11.15 -10.32 6.67
N PRO A 14 11.41 -9.98 7.95
CA PRO A 14 12.54 -9.15 8.32
C PRO A 14 13.85 -9.90 8.05
N THR A 15 14.82 -9.20 7.47
CA THR A 15 16.18 -9.70 7.29
C THR A 15 17.17 -8.71 7.91
N PRO A 16 18.38 -9.12 8.30
CA PRO A 16 19.37 -8.21 8.88
C PRO A 16 19.69 -6.98 8.01
N SER A 17 19.52 -7.10 6.69
CA SER A 17 19.58 -5.98 5.76
C SER A 17 18.18 -5.35 5.60
N SER A 18 18.07 -4.06 5.91
CA SER A 18 16.85 -3.27 5.72
C SER A 18 16.57 -2.92 4.25
N PHE A 19 17.54 -3.14 3.36
CA PHE A 19 17.38 -2.98 1.90
C PHE A 19 16.56 -4.08 1.24
N HIS A 20 16.33 -5.19 1.94
CA HIS A 20 15.49 -6.27 1.44
C HIS A 20 14.01 -5.96 1.69
N ARG A 21 13.16 -6.58 0.89
CA ARG A 21 11.69 -6.47 1.01
C ARG A 21 11.24 -7.11 2.32
N TRP A 22 10.91 -6.29 3.31
CA TRP A 22 10.40 -6.77 4.59
C TRP A 22 8.89 -6.94 4.52
N TRP A 23 8.18 -6.00 3.92
CA TRP A 23 6.73 -6.05 3.80
C TRP A 23 6.34 -6.39 2.37
N ARG A 24 5.38 -7.31 2.24
CA ARG A 24 4.71 -7.61 0.98
C ARG A 24 3.21 -7.66 1.22
N ILE A 25 2.47 -6.90 0.42
CA ILE A 25 1.01 -6.92 0.39
C ILE A 25 0.60 -7.37 -1.00
N ASP A 26 -0.28 -8.35 -1.11
CA ASP A 26 -0.85 -8.77 -2.39
C ASP A 26 -2.32 -9.12 -2.25
N ASN A 27 -3.08 -8.98 -3.35
CA ASN A 27 -4.39 -9.59 -3.43
C ASN A 27 -4.22 -11.08 -3.68
N ASN A 28 -4.88 -11.89 -2.87
CA ASN A 28 -4.77 -13.33 -2.91
C ASN A 28 -5.29 -13.82 -4.26
N TYR A 29 -4.43 -14.52 -5.02
CA TYR A 29 -4.59 -15.10 -6.37
C TYR A 29 -5.89 -14.81 -7.15
N GLY A 30 -5.75 -14.28 -8.37
CA GLY A 30 -6.88 -14.11 -9.31
C GLY A 30 -6.49 -13.30 -10.56
N SER A 31 -7.46 -13.04 -11.43
CA SER A 31 -7.29 -12.06 -12.51
C SER A 31 -7.10 -10.67 -11.91
N GLY A 32 -6.04 -9.96 -12.31
CA GLY A 32 -5.67 -8.69 -11.67
C GLY A 32 -4.85 -8.87 -10.39
N PHE A 33 -4.06 -9.93 -10.30
CA PHE A 33 -3.06 -10.08 -9.25
C PHE A 33 -2.11 -8.87 -9.26
N TRP A 34 -1.93 -8.25 -8.11
CA TRP A 34 -0.97 -7.18 -7.87
C TRP A 34 -0.28 -7.41 -6.54
N SER A 35 0.95 -6.91 -6.44
CA SER A 35 1.68 -6.85 -5.20
C SER A 35 2.32 -5.48 -5.00
N ALA A 36 2.42 -5.10 -3.73
CA ALA A 36 3.18 -3.97 -3.25
C ALA A 36 4.22 -4.48 -2.25
N THR A 37 5.46 -4.02 -2.40
CA THR A 37 6.57 -4.41 -1.53
C THR A 37 7.25 -3.17 -0.96
N PHE A 38 7.64 -3.27 0.30
CA PHE A 38 8.29 -2.19 1.04
C PHE A 38 9.49 -2.75 1.78
N ASN A 39 10.60 -2.02 1.76
CA ASN A 39 11.78 -2.39 2.52
C ASN A 39 11.62 -2.07 4.02
N GLY A 40 12.58 -2.48 4.84
CA GLY A 40 12.50 -2.30 6.30
C GLY A 40 12.46 -0.83 6.75
N ASP A 41 13.08 0.06 5.99
CA ASP A 41 13.19 1.49 6.30
C ASP A 41 12.09 2.35 5.69
N THR A 42 11.14 1.75 4.93
CA THR A 42 10.02 2.51 4.37
C THR A 42 9.23 3.16 5.52
N PRO A 43 8.97 4.48 5.45
CA PRO A 43 8.13 5.17 6.41
C PRO A 43 6.78 4.45 6.63
N ALA A 44 6.42 4.23 7.90
CA ALA A 44 5.21 3.50 8.26
C ALA A 44 3.93 4.16 7.72
N GLU A 45 3.98 5.43 7.40
CA GLU A 45 2.89 6.28 6.92
C GLU A 45 2.59 6.02 5.44
N ILE A 46 3.57 5.58 4.68
CA ILE A 46 3.40 5.14 3.29
C ILE A 46 2.69 3.77 3.28
N VAL A 47 3.18 2.83 4.09
CA VAL A 47 2.55 1.50 4.26
C VAL A 47 1.13 1.65 4.81
N ALA A 48 0.96 2.59 5.72
CA ALA A 48 -0.32 2.99 6.28
C ALA A 48 -1.29 3.57 5.24
N GLY A 49 -0.85 4.48 4.37
CA GLY A 49 -1.69 5.05 3.32
C GLY A 49 -2.28 3.96 2.42
N LEU A 50 -1.44 3.01 2.01
CA LEU A 50 -1.88 1.84 1.24
C LEU A 50 -2.91 1.00 2.02
N THR A 51 -2.59 0.65 3.27
CA THR A 51 -3.45 -0.24 4.07
C THR A 51 -4.75 0.41 4.53
N ASP A 52 -4.77 1.73 4.76
CA ASP A 52 -5.98 2.49 5.05
C ASP A 52 -6.88 2.61 3.82
N ALA A 53 -6.31 2.68 2.62
CA ALA A 53 -7.08 2.64 1.37
C ALA A 53 -7.67 1.25 1.10
N LEU A 54 -6.93 0.17 1.39
CA LEU A 54 -7.40 -1.20 1.22
C LEU A 54 -8.63 -1.55 2.05
N ILE A 55 -8.75 -0.98 3.24
CA ILE A 55 -9.88 -1.24 4.14
C ILE A 55 -11.09 -0.36 3.82
N ARG A 56 -10.94 0.69 2.99
CA ARG A 56 -12.06 1.52 2.54
C ARG A 56 -12.75 0.85 1.36
N PRO A 57 -14.07 1.10 1.17
CA PRO A 57 -14.74 0.71 -0.07
C PRO A 57 -14.01 1.30 -1.28
N GLU A 58 -13.96 0.55 -2.37
CA GLU A 58 -13.44 1.07 -3.63
C GLU A 58 -14.27 2.31 -4.05
N PRO A 59 -13.62 3.43 -4.38
CA PRO A 59 -14.32 4.64 -4.82
C PRO A 59 -15.16 4.38 -6.07
N GLU A 60 -16.36 4.96 -6.12
CA GLU A 60 -17.21 4.92 -7.34
C GLU A 60 -16.65 5.84 -8.44
N GLU A 61 -15.97 6.92 -8.05
CA GLU A 61 -15.32 7.86 -8.95
C GLU A 61 -13.89 7.41 -9.29
N PRO A 62 -13.40 7.70 -10.50
CA PRO A 62 -12.04 7.37 -10.87
C PRO A 62 -11.04 8.10 -9.97
N ALA A 63 -10.12 7.34 -9.38
CA ALA A 63 -9.06 7.90 -8.55
C ALA A 63 -8.13 8.80 -9.40
N PRO A 64 -7.59 9.89 -8.83
CA PRO A 64 -6.62 10.74 -9.52
C PRO A 64 -5.35 9.93 -9.84
N SER A 65 -4.67 10.28 -10.93
CA SER A 65 -3.42 9.61 -11.29
C SER A 65 -2.30 9.99 -10.31
N VAL A 66 -1.30 9.12 -10.16
CA VAL A 66 -0.09 9.42 -9.36
C VAL A 66 0.57 10.73 -9.80
N ILE A 67 0.62 10.96 -11.11
CA ILE A 67 1.22 12.17 -11.69
C ILE A 67 0.43 13.40 -11.23
N ASP A 68 -0.90 13.38 -11.32
CA ASP A 68 -1.74 14.52 -10.91
C ASP A 68 -1.59 14.84 -9.43
N VAL A 69 -1.57 13.80 -8.58
CA VAL A 69 -1.41 13.96 -7.12
C VAL A 69 -0.06 14.61 -6.79
N LEU A 70 1.04 14.11 -7.36
CA LEU A 70 2.38 14.58 -7.02
C LEU A 70 2.71 15.93 -7.65
N THR A 71 2.35 16.17 -8.91
CA THR A 71 2.56 17.47 -9.56
C THR A 71 1.73 18.57 -8.90
N GLY A 72 0.50 18.27 -8.44
CA GLY A 72 -0.31 19.15 -7.62
C GLY A 72 0.34 19.52 -6.27
N ARG A 73 1.35 18.77 -5.84
CA ARG A 73 2.17 19.00 -4.63
C ARG A 73 3.54 19.59 -4.94
N GLY A 74 3.75 20.07 -6.18
CA GLY A 74 4.98 20.74 -6.61
C GLY A 74 6.12 19.81 -6.99
N TRP A 75 5.85 18.52 -7.21
CA TRP A 75 6.86 17.58 -7.70
C TRP A 75 7.20 17.88 -9.15
N GLU A 76 8.49 17.80 -9.48
CA GLU A 76 8.95 17.93 -10.86
C GLU A 76 8.64 16.64 -11.61
N HIS A 77 8.05 16.74 -12.79
CA HIS A 77 7.69 15.59 -13.62
C HIS A 77 8.46 15.62 -14.94
N THR A 78 9.11 14.50 -15.25
CA THR A 78 9.84 14.28 -16.50
C THR A 78 9.41 12.96 -17.13
N THR A 79 9.49 12.90 -18.46
CA THR A 79 9.17 11.71 -19.24
C THR A 79 10.40 11.31 -20.05
N SER A 80 10.79 10.04 -19.98
CA SER A 80 11.88 9.51 -20.80
C SER A 80 11.42 9.25 -22.23
N GLU A 81 12.37 9.12 -23.15
CA GLU A 81 12.09 8.70 -24.54
C GLU A 81 11.41 7.33 -24.63
N THR A 82 11.63 6.46 -23.65
CA THR A 82 11.02 5.13 -23.55
C THR A 82 9.60 5.17 -22.97
N GLY A 83 9.09 6.34 -22.58
CA GLY A 83 7.78 6.53 -21.98
C GLY A 83 7.72 6.31 -20.46
N SER A 84 8.85 6.04 -19.81
CA SER A 84 8.93 6.00 -18.35
C SER A 84 8.64 7.39 -17.78
N GLN A 85 7.90 7.44 -16.69
CA GLN A 85 7.51 8.69 -16.03
C GLN A 85 8.31 8.81 -14.75
N ARG A 86 9.02 9.92 -14.54
CA ARG A 86 9.80 10.17 -13.34
C ARG A 86 9.31 11.43 -12.66
N LEU A 87 9.02 11.33 -11.38
CA LEU A 87 8.62 12.44 -10.52
C LEU A 87 9.62 12.58 -9.38
N THR A 88 10.09 13.80 -9.15
CA THR A 88 11.08 14.13 -8.14
C THR A 88 10.48 15.09 -7.12
N SER A 89 10.68 14.80 -5.83
CA SER A 89 10.20 15.66 -4.75
C SER A 89 10.89 17.03 -4.77
N PRO A 90 10.26 18.09 -4.24
CA PRO A 90 10.86 19.43 -4.22
C PRO A 90 12.21 19.53 -3.49
N ASP A 91 12.48 18.62 -2.56
CA ASP A 91 13.74 18.53 -1.82
C ASP A 91 14.77 17.58 -2.49
N ALA A 92 14.42 16.97 -3.63
CA ALA A 92 15.22 16.02 -4.40
C ALA A 92 15.66 14.75 -3.63
N ILE A 93 14.98 14.42 -2.52
CA ILE A 93 15.30 13.24 -1.69
C ILE A 93 14.47 12.02 -2.09
N VAL A 94 13.30 12.21 -2.70
CA VAL A 94 12.39 11.14 -3.11
C VAL A 94 12.14 11.19 -4.60
N GLN A 95 12.23 10.03 -5.25
CA GLN A 95 11.91 9.85 -6.65
C GLN A 95 10.85 8.75 -6.81
N VAL A 96 9.87 9.01 -7.66
CA VAL A 96 8.82 8.07 -8.06
C VAL A 96 8.97 7.83 -9.56
N GLU A 97 9.14 6.59 -9.97
CA GLU A 97 9.32 6.21 -11.37
C GLU A 97 8.31 5.14 -11.80
N LEU A 98 7.53 5.44 -12.85
CA LEU A 98 6.80 4.42 -13.61
C LEU A 98 7.78 3.78 -14.59
N TYR A 99 8.20 2.55 -14.28
CA TYR A 99 9.15 1.83 -15.12
C TYR A 99 8.44 1.14 -16.29
N VAL A 100 8.86 1.51 -17.51
CA VAL A 100 8.38 0.91 -18.75
C VAL A 100 9.53 0.14 -19.39
N SER A 101 9.36 -1.17 -19.49
CA SER A 101 10.27 -2.06 -20.21
C SER A 101 9.93 -2.04 -21.70
N PRO A 102 10.91 -1.88 -22.61
CA PRO A 102 10.67 -1.95 -24.06
C PRO A 102 10.08 -3.29 -24.53
N SER A 103 10.37 -4.39 -23.82
CA SER A 103 9.93 -5.74 -24.18
C SER A 103 8.74 -6.25 -23.37
N LEU A 104 8.58 -5.77 -22.13
CA LEU A 104 7.55 -6.26 -21.20
C LEU A 104 6.43 -5.25 -20.92
N GLY A 105 6.56 -4.02 -21.43
CA GLY A 105 5.59 -2.95 -21.21
C GLY A 105 5.72 -2.34 -19.81
N VAL A 106 4.60 -1.86 -19.26
CA VAL A 106 4.56 -1.20 -17.95
C VAL A 106 4.81 -2.24 -16.85
N MET A 107 5.88 -2.05 -16.10
CA MET A 107 6.27 -2.98 -15.02
C MET A 107 5.64 -2.59 -13.69
N GLY A 108 5.52 -1.28 -13.43
CA GLY A 108 4.95 -0.76 -12.20
C GLY A 108 5.62 0.52 -11.74
N TRP A 109 5.28 0.92 -10.53
CA TRP A 109 5.81 2.09 -9.85
C TRP A 109 6.92 1.69 -8.90
N GLU A 110 8.06 2.33 -9.07
CA GLU A 110 9.18 2.29 -8.15
C GLU A 110 9.27 3.60 -7.40
N ILE A 111 9.45 3.52 -6.09
CA ILE A 111 9.55 4.67 -5.23
C ILE A 111 10.82 4.51 -4.42
N GLU A 112 11.72 5.48 -4.50
CA GLU A 112 12.98 5.45 -3.81
C GLU A 112 13.21 6.76 -3.08
N ALA A 113 13.81 6.68 -1.90
CA ALA A 113 14.42 7.82 -1.25
C ALA A 113 15.91 7.57 -1.11
N ALA A 114 16.71 8.58 -1.41
CA ALA A 114 18.17 8.53 -1.37
C ALA A 114 18.72 9.88 -0.95
N HIS A 115 19.98 9.92 -0.50
CA HIS A 115 20.63 11.19 -0.19
C HIS A 115 20.83 12.04 -1.45
N HIS A 116 21.10 11.38 -2.57
CA HIS A 116 21.26 12.01 -3.86
C HIS A 116 20.88 11.05 -4.98
N PHE A 117 20.27 11.59 -6.04
CA PHE A 117 20.06 10.86 -7.30
C PHE A 117 21.08 11.34 -8.32
N GLY A 118 22.17 10.58 -8.45
CA GLY A 118 23.25 10.86 -9.37
C GLY A 118 23.01 10.25 -10.76
N GLN A 119 23.93 10.50 -11.69
CA GLN A 119 23.86 9.97 -13.06
C GLN A 119 23.80 8.43 -13.11
N TYR A 120 24.37 7.75 -12.12
CA TYR A 120 24.43 6.29 -12.05
C TYR A 120 23.33 5.68 -11.15
N GLY A 121 22.38 6.48 -10.67
CA GLY A 121 21.29 6.05 -9.81
C GLY A 121 21.36 6.63 -8.39
N PRO A 122 20.55 6.09 -7.46
CA PRO A 122 20.50 6.59 -6.08
C PRO A 122 21.80 6.29 -5.32
N GLU A 123 22.38 7.33 -4.74
CA GLU A 123 23.50 7.23 -3.81
C GLU A 123 22.99 7.24 -2.37
N GLN A 124 23.52 6.32 -1.55
CA GLN A 124 23.09 6.13 -0.15
C GLN A 124 21.56 6.00 -0.07
N ARG A 125 20.98 5.02 -0.77
CA ARG A 125 19.54 4.77 -0.72
C ARG A 125 19.09 4.62 0.73
N ILE A 126 18.01 5.29 1.10
CA ILE A 126 17.42 5.29 2.43
C ILE A 126 16.33 4.22 2.47
N TRP A 127 15.39 4.26 1.52
CA TRP A 127 14.32 3.26 1.43
C TRP A 127 13.82 3.07 0.00
N ARG A 128 13.09 1.97 -0.22
CA ARG A 128 12.45 1.65 -1.50
C ARG A 128 11.12 0.95 -1.30
N ALA A 129 10.18 1.31 -2.17
CA ALA A 129 8.93 0.59 -2.38
C ALA A 129 8.74 0.26 -3.87
N HIS A 130 7.98 -0.80 -4.14
CA HIS A 130 7.58 -1.18 -5.49
C HIS A 130 6.10 -1.56 -5.48
N LEU A 131 5.32 -1.02 -6.41
CA LEU A 131 3.93 -1.38 -6.64
C LEU A 131 3.78 -1.85 -8.09
N ASP A 132 3.23 -3.05 -8.28
CA ASP A 132 3.09 -3.63 -9.61
C ASP A 132 2.16 -2.81 -10.50
N ALA A 133 2.32 -2.93 -11.83
CA ALA A 133 1.47 -2.24 -12.80
C ALA A 133 -0.04 -2.53 -12.65
N ALA A 134 -0.40 -3.69 -12.10
CA ALA A 134 -1.79 -4.09 -11.86
C ALA A 134 -2.37 -3.51 -10.55
N THR A 135 -1.60 -2.73 -9.78
CA THR A 135 -2.07 -2.14 -8.52
C THR A 135 -3.24 -1.19 -8.81
N PRO A 136 -4.39 -1.34 -8.12
CA PRO A 136 -5.55 -0.47 -8.30
C PRO A 136 -5.23 1.02 -8.17
N ALA A 137 -5.83 1.85 -9.03
CA ALA A 137 -5.54 3.28 -9.11
C ALA A 137 -5.77 4.01 -7.77
N HIS A 138 -6.81 3.66 -7.02
CA HIS A 138 -7.10 4.27 -5.72
C HIS A 138 -6.02 3.97 -4.67
N LEU A 139 -5.35 2.82 -4.76
CA LEU A 139 -4.22 2.47 -3.89
C LEU A 139 -2.96 3.25 -4.27
N LEU A 140 -2.70 3.38 -5.57
CA LEU A 140 -1.60 4.22 -6.08
C LEU A 140 -1.78 5.68 -5.67
N ALA A 141 -3.00 6.22 -5.79
CA ALA A 141 -3.33 7.57 -5.35
C ALA A 141 -3.10 7.76 -3.85
N ALA A 142 -3.56 6.82 -3.01
CA ALA A 142 -3.36 6.88 -1.56
C ALA A 142 -1.88 6.85 -1.16
N VAL A 143 -1.05 6.08 -1.88
CA VAL A 143 0.41 6.06 -1.68
C VAL A 143 1.03 7.38 -2.12
N ALA A 144 0.64 7.94 -3.26
CA ALA A 144 1.10 9.24 -3.73
C ALA A 144 0.74 10.37 -2.75
N GLU A 145 -0.47 10.35 -2.18
CA GLU A 145 -0.88 11.27 -1.12
C GLU A 145 -0.03 11.12 0.14
N ALA A 146 0.22 9.88 0.57
CA ALA A 146 1.03 9.60 1.76
C ALA A 146 2.48 10.09 1.62
N ILE A 147 3.08 9.92 0.43
CA ILE A 147 4.47 10.33 0.15
C ILE A 147 4.61 11.84 0.02
N SER A 148 3.62 12.51 -0.55
CA SER A 148 3.63 13.96 -0.75
C SER A 148 3.11 14.78 0.43
N ASN A 149 2.67 14.11 1.51
CA ASN A 149 2.14 14.78 2.69
C ASN A 149 3.28 15.35 3.57
N PRO A 150 3.41 16.68 3.71
CA PRO A 150 4.47 17.28 4.53
C PRO A 150 4.18 17.20 6.03
N THR A 151 3.02 16.67 6.44
CA THR A 151 2.62 16.64 7.86
C THR A 151 3.60 15.75 8.62
N PRO A 152 4.38 16.30 9.57
CA PRO A 152 5.39 15.54 10.28
C PRO A 152 4.72 14.46 11.11
N VAL A 153 5.29 13.26 11.06
CA VAL A 153 4.72 12.13 11.77
C VAL A 153 5.38 12.04 13.13
N LEU A 154 4.54 12.05 14.15
CA LEU A 154 4.97 12.03 15.52
C LEU A 154 5.55 10.64 15.84
N ARG A 155 6.83 10.59 16.20
CA ARG A 155 7.56 9.36 16.52
C ARG A 155 8.16 9.43 17.92
N ALA A 156 8.24 8.28 18.58
CA ALA A 156 8.90 8.20 19.88
C ALA A 156 10.39 8.53 19.72
N ARG A 157 10.89 9.50 20.49
CA ARG A 157 12.27 10.02 20.43
C ARG A 157 13.35 8.94 20.28
N PHE A 158 13.22 7.83 21.01
CA PHE A 158 14.22 6.75 21.06
C PHE A 158 14.06 5.68 19.98
N LYS A 159 13.12 5.84 19.05
CA LYS A 159 12.94 4.95 17.88
C LYS A 159 13.32 5.61 16.57
N ILE A 160 13.85 6.83 16.64
CA ILE A 160 14.32 7.57 15.48
C ILE A 160 15.80 7.23 15.35
N ASN A 161 16.20 6.58 14.25
CA ASN A 161 17.62 6.51 13.91
C ASN A 161 18.11 7.94 13.68
N ASP A 162 19.22 8.32 14.32
CA ASP A 162 19.86 9.61 14.12
C ASP A 162 20.34 9.73 12.66
N SER A 163 19.44 10.20 11.79
CA SER A 163 19.75 10.58 10.42
C SER A 163 19.87 12.09 10.35
N ALA A 164 20.92 12.58 9.70
CA ALA A 164 21.13 14.00 9.44
C ALA A 164 20.01 14.66 8.61
N HIS A 165 19.11 13.85 8.05
CA HIS A 165 17.98 14.27 7.21
C HIS A 165 16.66 14.38 7.98
N LEU A 166 16.67 14.12 9.28
CA LEU A 166 15.51 14.28 10.14
C LEU A 166 15.57 15.62 10.86
N THR A 167 14.66 16.53 10.50
CA THR A 167 14.44 17.73 11.30
C THR A 167 13.55 17.38 12.50
N GLN A 168 14.15 17.31 13.69
CA GLN A 168 13.41 17.13 14.95
C GLN A 168 12.92 18.50 15.45
N GLY A 169 11.59 18.68 15.55
CA GLY A 169 10.99 19.84 16.19
C GLY A 169 11.08 19.78 17.73
N PRO A 170 10.94 20.91 18.44
CA PRO A 170 11.00 20.95 19.91
C PRO A 170 9.90 20.09 20.56
N GLU A 171 10.29 19.26 21.54
CA GLU A 171 9.41 18.35 22.29
C GLU A 171 8.52 19.10 23.28
N PHE A 172 7.28 19.45 22.91
CA PHE A 172 6.27 19.80 23.93
C PHE A 172 4.88 19.29 23.51
N ALA A 173 4.21 18.56 24.41
CA ALA A 173 2.81 18.09 24.35
C ALA A 173 2.40 17.03 23.30
N ILE A 174 3.35 16.42 22.60
CA ILE A 174 3.09 15.49 21.48
C ILE A 174 2.50 14.13 21.91
N GLY A 175 2.80 13.61 23.11
CA GLY A 175 2.47 12.23 23.50
C GLY A 175 0.97 11.88 23.46
N SER A 176 0.12 12.72 24.06
CA SER A 176 -1.34 12.52 24.01
C SER A 176 -1.92 12.73 22.61
N GLU A 177 -1.32 13.63 21.83
CA GLU A 177 -1.73 13.90 20.45
C GLU A 177 -1.36 12.73 19.52
N VAL A 178 -0.18 12.10 19.67
CA VAL A 178 0.21 10.87 18.95
C VAL A 178 -0.80 9.76 19.22
N VAL A 179 -1.09 9.52 20.50
CA VAL A 179 -2.03 8.48 20.91
C VAL A 179 -3.43 8.81 20.41
N GLY A 180 -3.82 10.08 20.42
CA GLY A 180 -5.09 10.57 19.88
C GLY A 180 -5.22 10.33 18.37
N ALA A 181 -4.22 10.76 17.59
CA ALA A 181 -4.17 10.58 16.14
C ALA A 181 -4.18 9.09 15.76
N HIS A 182 -3.38 8.27 16.45
CA HIS A 182 -3.37 6.82 16.24
C HIS A 182 -4.72 6.17 16.58
N LYS A 183 -5.34 6.55 17.70
CA LYS A 183 -6.69 6.08 18.08
C LYS A 183 -7.75 6.49 17.06
N LYS A 184 -7.71 7.73 16.58
CA LYS A 184 -8.65 8.24 15.57
C LYS A 184 -8.52 7.43 14.27
N ARG A 185 -7.30 7.22 13.79
CA ARG A 185 -7.02 6.41 12.61
C ARG A 185 -7.50 4.97 12.78
N LEU A 186 -7.19 4.32 13.91
CA LEU A 186 -7.70 2.97 14.21
C LEU A 186 -9.24 2.93 14.28
N ALA A 187 -9.88 3.97 14.81
CA ALA A 187 -11.33 4.07 14.88
C ALA A 187 -11.95 4.22 13.49
N GLU A 188 -11.37 5.04 12.62
CA GLU A 188 -11.79 5.18 11.21
C GLU A 188 -11.61 3.87 10.47
N ALA A 189 -10.45 3.23 10.58
CA ALA A 189 -10.19 1.91 10.00
C ALA A 189 -11.22 0.86 10.43
N ARG A 190 -11.62 0.86 11.70
CA ARG A 190 -12.63 -0.07 12.24
C ARG A 190 -14.03 0.17 11.67
N ARG A 191 -14.38 1.39 11.26
CA ARG A 191 -15.69 1.70 10.65
C ARG A 191 -15.87 1.00 9.31
N HIS A 192 -14.77 0.83 8.58
CA HIS A 192 -14.79 0.21 7.25
C HIS A 192 -14.46 -1.28 7.27
N ARG A 193 -14.19 -1.86 8.45
CA ARG A 193 -13.94 -3.30 8.59
C ARG A 193 -15.13 -4.08 8.01
N PRO A 194 -14.92 -4.93 6.98
CA PRO A 194 -15.96 -5.81 6.49
C PRO A 194 -16.46 -6.68 7.64
N LYS A 195 -17.78 -6.68 7.87
CA LYS A 195 -18.37 -7.65 8.79
C LYS A 195 -18.10 -9.04 8.21
N PRO A 196 -17.56 -10.00 8.97
CA PRO A 196 -17.40 -11.35 8.48
C PRO A 196 -18.77 -11.82 7.97
N ARG A 197 -18.84 -12.24 6.70
CA ARG A 197 -20.01 -12.96 6.21
C ARG A 197 -20.13 -14.20 7.06
N LEU A 198 -21.12 -14.24 7.95
CA LEU A 198 -21.62 -15.48 8.50
C LEU A 198 -22.15 -16.27 7.29
N THR A 199 -21.33 -17.18 6.77
CA THR A 199 -21.81 -18.27 5.93
C THR A 199 -22.75 -19.09 6.80
N THR A 200 -24.01 -18.65 6.87
CA THR A 200 -25.10 -19.56 7.19
C THR A 200 -25.28 -20.39 5.93
N THR A 201 -24.39 -21.37 5.77
CA THR A 201 -24.69 -22.52 4.94
C THR A 201 -25.81 -23.22 5.68
N ALA A 202 -27.05 -22.80 5.42
CA ALA A 202 -28.19 -23.65 5.66
C ALA A 202 -27.96 -24.86 4.75
N VAL A 203 -27.31 -25.89 5.29
CA VAL A 203 -27.30 -27.21 4.71
C VAL A 203 -28.77 -27.59 4.65
N ALA A 204 -29.37 -27.44 3.46
CA ALA A 204 -30.64 -28.05 3.17
C ALA A 204 -30.45 -29.54 3.42
N ALA A 205 -31.12 -30.05 4.45
CA ALA A 205 -31.12 -31.46 4.77
C ALA A 205 -31.46 -32.24 3.49
N PRO A 206 -30.74 -33.32 3.17
CA PRO A 206 -31.06 -34.12 2.00
C PRO A 206 -32.50 -34.64 2.14
N ALA A 207 -33.32 -34.31 1.14
CA ALA A 207 -34.68 -34.82 1.06
C ALA A 207 -34.64 -36.36 1.04
N LEU A 208 -35.32 -36.99 1.99
CA LEU A 208 -35.52 -38.43 2.03
C LEU A 208 -36.22 -38.88 0.73
N PRO A 209 -35.75 -39.96 0.07
CA PRO A 209 -36.41 -40.49 -1.10
C PRO A 209 -37.81 -41.00 -0.72
N THR A 210 -38.84 -40.42 -1.34
CA THR A 210 -40.22 -40.92 -1.30
C THR A 210 -40.27 -42.34 -1.84
N ALA A 211 -40.68 -43.28 -0.99
CA ALA A 211 -40.91 -44.67 -1.36
C ALA A 211 -42.02 -44.76 -2.42
N SER A 212 -41.68 -45.32 -3.58
CA SER A 212 -42.65 -45.68 -4.62
C SER A 212 -43.52 -46.84 -4.14
N SER A 213 -44.83 -46.65 -4.08
CA SER A 213 -45.80 -47.75 -3.84
C SER A 213 -45.74 -48.80 -4.96
N PRO A 214 -45.91 -50.10 -4.65
CA PRO A 214 -45.92 -51.15 -5.66
C PRO A 214 -47.27 -51.22 -6.39
N ARG A 215 -47.18 -51.43 -7.70
CA ARG A 215 -48.29 -51.65 -8.63
C ARG A 215 -48.85 -53.07 -8.45
N PRO A 216 -50.18 -53.29 -8.45
CA PRO A 216 -50.74 -54.63 -8.36
C PRO A 216 -50.61 -55.38 -9.69
N ALA A 217 -50.23 -56.65 -9.60
CA ALA A 217 -50.12 -57.58 -10.71
C ALA A 217 -51.50 -57.97 -11.26
N ARG A 218 -51.58 -58.19 -12.57
CA ARG A 218 -52.61 -58.97 -13.23
C ARG A 218 -51.96 -59.87 -14.27
#